data_AF-A0A496PWD9-F1
#
_entry.id   AF-A0A496PWD9-F1
#
_cell.length_a   1.000
_cell.length_b   1.000
_cell.length_c   1.000
_cell.angle_alpha   90.00
_cell.angle_beta   90.00
_cell.angle_gamma   90.00
#
_symmetry.space_group_name_H-M   'P 1'
#
loop_
_entity.id
_entity.type
_entity.pdbx_description
1 polymer ?
#
loop_
_entity_poly.entity_id
_entity_poly.type
_entity_poly.pdbx_seq_one_letter_code
_entity_poly.pdbx_strand_id
1 'polypeptide(L)'
;MATESPFFLSKVECPICKTINEFETVKVGSYVEEGRDTDFCPQKIKWRFPKYQSYNPLVFFVATCSNCYYSHEFNKSFKEWKSDTNFRTYRLKATKDVHLDQLAVSDSVVKQLGEAIDLSRFPNESAILKLHLAIFDEQAFDHHSKLDIGRYYLRIGWLFRGMESFADPLQAAMQGMLTDLKARYQALWGAMEQTRDSVGMFSEYADAMFNTEDITADLKSQLLPFKERFHTACKGVSDSLDTTNHQLNALNDVVTEFRSISVSSNAEGSSAPVFGNYGSFGQFLSNLKTSWDGIVTNEHEALEKAVINYRAAYTEGRGIAQGNQQIQASYLIAELSRRIGDHEKAKEFFNSTIKNGQEYIYRNRNDKSRTALARKILELAIEQGKKNMKAIKSA
;
A
#
# COMPACT_ATOMS: atom_id res chain seq x y z
N MET A 1 19.57 7.46 -14.69
CA MET A 1 18.40 6.56 -14.61
C MET A 1 17.18 7.42 -14.37
N ALA A 2 16.17 7.34 -15.23
CA ALA A 2 14.98 8.18 -15.15
C ALA A 2 14.31 8.05 -13.77
N THR A 3 13.85 9.19 -13.26
CA THR A 3 13.00 9.35 -12.08
C THR A 3 11.69 8.58 -12.24
N GLU A 4 11.72 7.26 -12.17
CA GLU A 4 10.50 6.46 -12.24
C GLU A 4 9.76 6.54 -10.90
N SER A 5 8.67 7.30 -10.89
CA SER A 5 7.68 7.26 -9.82
C SER A 5 6.82 5.99 -9.95
N PRO A 6 6.38 5.35 -8.85
CA PRO A 6 5.36 4.28 -8.89
C PRO A 6 4.01 4.78 -9.37
N PHE A 7 3.82 6.10 -9.51
CA PHE A 7 2.55 6.69 -9.86
C PHE A 7 2.54 7.26 -11.27
N PHE A 8 1.34 7.29 -11.86
CA PHE A 8 1.01 8.23 -12.93
C PHE A 8 -0.10 9.16 -12.43
N LEU A 9 -0.05 10.41 -12.87
CA LEU A 9 -1.02 11.42 -12.48
C LEU A 9 -2.24 11.34 -13.41
N SER A 10 -3.43 11.45 -12.84
CA SER A 10 -4.70 11.47 -13.55
C SER A 10 -5.47 12.72 -13.15
N LYS A 11 -5.81 13.58 -14.11
CA LYS A 11 -6.67 14.74 -13.87
C LYS A 11 -8.13 14.34 -13.99
N VAL A 12 -8.91 14.56 -12.94
CA VAL A 12 -10.33 14.21 -12.89
C VAL A 12 -11.13 15.38 -12.33
N GLU A 13 -12.17 15.78 -13.05
CA GLU A 13 -13.12 16.79 -12.57
C GLU A 13 -14.03 16.17 -11.51
N CYS A 14 -14.16 16.83 -10.35
CA CYS A 14 -15.08 16.39 -9.30
C CYS A 14 -16.53 16.47 -9.81
N PRO A 15 -17.33 15.39 -9.67
CA PRO A 15 -18.73 15.42 -10.11
C PRO A 15 -19.58 16.43 -9.35
N ILE A 16 -19.24 16.73 -8.09
CA ILE A 16 -20.01 17.56 -7.17
C ILE A 16 -19.73 19.06 -7.38
N CYS A 17 -18.49 19.49 -7.16
CA CYS A 17 -18.08 20.91 -7.16
C CYS A 17 -17.35 21.36 -8.43
N LYS A 18 -17.10 20.46 -9.39
CA LYS A 18 -16.41 20.74 -10.67
C LYS A 18 -14.93 21.14 -10.57
N THR A 19 -14.33 21.12 -9.38
CA THR A 19 -12.88 21.28 -9.24
C THR A 19 -12.13 20.19 -10.00
N ILE A 20 -11.13 20.56 -10.78
CA ILE A 20 -10.23 19.60 -11.44
C ILE A 20 -9.17 19.21 -10.42
N ASN A 21 -9.15 17.93 -10.06
CA ASN A 21 -8.19 17.36 -9.13
C ASN A 21 -7.14 16.55 -9.89
N GLU A 22 -5.93 16.47 -9.34
CA GLU A 22 -4.88 15.61 -9.85
C GLU A 22 -4.61 14.50 -8.82
N PHE A 23 -4.77 13.25 -9.24
CA PHE A 23 -4.66 12.09 -8.37
C PHE A 23 -3.54 11.16 -8.81
N GLU A 24 -2.82 10.62 -7.83
CA GLU A 24 -1.81 9.59 -8.03
C GLU A 24 -2.47 8.22 -8.25
N THR A 25 -2.21 7.59 -9.40
CA THR A 25 -2.61 6.20 -9.64
C THR A 25 -1.39 5.30 -9.56
N VAL A 26 -1.46 4.27 -8.72
CA VAL A 26 -0.41 3.25 -8.61
C VAL A 26 -0.27 2.50 -9.92
N LYS A 27 0.92 2.49 -10.52
CA LYS A 27 1.23 1.69 -11.72
C LYS A 27 1.16 0.21 -11.37
N VAL A 28 0.64 -0.59 -12.30
CA VAL A 28 0.58 -2.05 -12.15
C VAL A 28 1.98 -2.59 -11.88
N GLY A 29 2.11 -3.40 -10.83
CA GLY A 29 3.38 -3.99 -10.41
C GLY A 29 4.25 -3.09 -9.54
N SER A 30 3.82 -1.87 -9.16
CA SER A 30 4.61 -0.98 -8.27
C SER A 30 4.83 -1.55 -6.88
N TYR A 31 3.98 -2.49 -6.45
CA TYR A 31 4.16 -3.28 -5.25
C TYR A 31 3.74 -4.73 -5.51
N VAL A 32 4.19 -5.63 -4.63
CA VAL A 32 3.83 -7.05 -4.62
C VAL A 32 3.21 -7.39 -3.27
N GLU A 33 2.16 -8.20 -3.27
CA GLU A 33 1.54 -8.75 -2.06
C GLU A 33 2.10 -10.15 -1.81
N GLU A 34 2.64 -10.37 -0.60
CA GLU A 34 3.14 -11.66 -0.14
C GLU A 34 2.23 -12.18 0.98
N GLY A 35 1.55 -13.30 0.70
CA GLY A 35 0.60 -13.90 1.64
C GLY A 35 -0.72 -13.13 1.75
N ARG A 36 -1.76 -13.85 2.18
CA ARG A 36 -3.06 -13.29 2.49
C ARG A 36 -3.59 -13.94 3.75
N ASP A 37 -4.18 -13.12 4.60
CA ASP A 37 -4.90 -13.56 5.77
C ASP A 37 -6.22 -14.24 5.34
N THR A 38 -6.91 -14.88 6.29
CA THR A 38 -8.11 -15.67 6.02
C THR A 38 -9.28 -14.83 5.51
N ASP A 39 -9.32 -13.53 5.83
CA ASP A 39 -10.29 -12.58 5.28
C ASP A 39 -9.82 -11.90 3.99
N PHE A 40 -8.75 -12.41 3.39
CA PHE A 40 -8.06 -11.90 2.21
C PHE A 40 -7.25 -10.61 2.40
N CYS A 41 -7.07 -10.13 3.64
CA CYS A 41 -6.16 -9.02 3.90
C CYS A 41 -4.74 -9.37 3.42
N PRO A 42 -4.08 -8.55 2.58
CA PRO A 42 -2.67 -8.73 2.29
C PRO A 42 -1.84 -8.65 3.58
N GLN A 43 -0.97 -9.64 3.82
CA GLN A 43 -0.18 -9.69 5.05
C GLN A 43 1.13 -8.91 4.93
N LYS A 44 1.78 -9.00 3.77
CA LYS A 44 3.02 -8.28 3.49
C LYS A 44 2.89 -7.58 2.14
N ILE A 45 3.21 -6.30 2.13
CA ILE A 45 3.22 -5.48 0.93
C ILE A 45 4.65 -5.02 0.73
N LYS A 46 5.23 -5.33 -0.42
CA LYS A 46 6.59 -4.90 -0.78
C LYS A 46 6.52 -3.94 -1.95
N TRP A 47 6.81 -2.67 -1.68
CA TRP A 47 6.93 -1.67 -2.74
C TRP A 47 8.23 -1.88 -3.50
N ARG A 48 8.18 -1.74 -4.83
CA ARG A 48 9.40 -1.71 -5.66
C ARG A 48 10.27 -0.48 -5.36
N PHE A 49 9.65 0.56 -4.83
CA PHE A 49 10.27 1.84 -4.50
C PHE A 49 10.32 1.99 -2.97
N PRO A 50 11.48 1.78 -2.33
CA PRO A 50 11.59 1.69 -0.86
C PRO A 50 11.05 2.90 -0.10
N LYS A 51 11.12 4.11 -0.68
CA LYS A 51 10.57 5.34 -0.07
C LYS A 51 9.06 5.31 0.18
N TYR A 52 8.32 4.41 -0.50
CA TYR A 52 6.87 4.24 -0.30
C TYR A 52 6.52 3.05 0.60
N GLN A 53 7.53 2.38 1.16
CA GLN A 53 7.31 1.18 1.96
C GLN A 53 6.46 1.44 3.23
N SER A 54 6.41 2.70 3.69
CA SER A 54 5.56 3.16 4.79
C SER A 54 4.11 3.42 4.40
N TYR A 55 3.78 3.48 3.11
CA TYR A 55 2.43 3.75 2.65
C TYR A 55 1.69 2.44 2.42
N ASN A 56 0.51 2.33 3.04
CA ASN A 56 -0.45 1.32 2.64
C ASN A 56 -1.01 1.67 1.24
N PRO A 57 -1.04 0.76 0.26
CA PRO A 57 -1.63 1.02 -1.05
C PRO A 57 -3.07 1.55 -1.02
N LEU A 58 -3.82 1.24 0.05
CA LEU A 58 -5.18 1.75 0.26
C LEU A 58 -5.25 3.28 0.37
N VAL A 59 -4.15 3.96 0.67
CA VAL A 59 -4.05 5.44 0.64
C VAL A 59 -4.46 6.02 -0.73
N PHE A 60 -4.21 5.26 -1.80
CA PHE A 60 -4.47 5.64 -3.19
C PHE A 60 -5.75 5.00 -3.76
N PHE A 61 -6.49 4.25 -2.94
CA PHE A 61 -7.68 3.52 -3.37
C PHE A 61 -8.91 4.43 -3.54
N VAL A 62 -9.02 5.46 -2.70
CA VAL A 62 -10.11 6.45 -2.74
C VAL A 62 -9.57 7.79 -3.22
N ALA A 63 -10.24 8.37 -4.22
CA ALA A 63 -10.02 9.74 -4.65
C ALA A 63 -10.91 10.67 -3.83
N THR A 64 -10.34 11.73 -3.28
CA THR A 64 -11.03 12.72 -2.45
C THR A 64 -10.78 14.11 -3.01
N CYS A 65 -11.84 14.84 -3.34
CA CYS A 65 -11.71 16.18 -3.90
C CYS A 65 -11.05 17.14 -2.91
N SER A 66 -10.05 17.90 -3.35
CA SER A 66 -9.34 18.87 -2.50
C SER A 66 -10.19 20.08 -2.09
N ASN A 67 -11.32 20.32 -2.76
CA ASN A 67 -12.19 21.47 -2.51
C ASN A 67 -13.42 21.13 -1.67
N CYS A 68 -14.11 20.02 -1.98
CA CYS A 68 -15.36 19.66 -1.30
C CYS A 68 -15.28 18.36 -0.51
N TYR A 69 -14.17 17.62 -0.55
CA TYR A 69 -13.98 16.33 0.12
C TYR A 69 -14.86 15.17 -0.39
N TYR A 70 -15.59 15.36 -1.49
CA TYR A 70 -16.29 14.25 -2.17
C TYR A 70 -15.32 13.12 -2.48
N SER A 71 -15.67 11.92 -2.03
CA SER A 71 -14.82 10.75 -2.03
C SER A 71 -15.46 9.57 -2.75
N HIS A 72 -14.70 8.92 -3.61
CA HIS A 72 -15.15 7.75 -4.36
C HIS A 72 -13.99 6.81 -4.68
N GLU A 73 -14.25 5.51 -4.84
CA GLU A 73 -13.23 4.55 -5.30
C GLU A 73 -12.63 5.03 -6.63
N PHE A 74 -11.30 5.07 -6.68
CA PHE A 74 -10.56 5.63 -7.79
C PHE A 74 -10.37 4.62 -8.93
N ASN A 75 -11.46 4.34 -9.62
CA ASN A 75 -11.52 3.37 -10.72
C ASN A 75 -11.83 4.05 -12.07
N LYS A 76 -11.88 3.24 -13.14
CA LYS A 76 -12.19 3.73 -14.49
C LYS A 76 -13.54 4.44 -14.57
N SER A 77 -14.57 3.89 -13.90
CA SER A 77 -15.91 4.47 -13.90
C SER A 77 -15.90 5.90 -13.34
N PHE A 78 -15.20 6.12 -12.22
CA PHE A 78 -15.07 7.44 -11.64
C PHE A 78 -14.27 8.40 -12.55
N LYS A 79 -13.15 7.95 -13.14
CA LYS A 79 -12.37 8.77 -14.08
C LYS A 79 -13.21 9.22 -15.29
N GLU A 80 -14.14 8.39 -15.72
CA GLU A 80 -14.98 8.60 -16.89
C GLU A 80 -16.44 8.94 -16.52
N TRP A 81 -16.71 9.44 -15.31
CA TRP A 81 -18.06 9.63 -14.78
C TRP A 81 -18.97 10.49 -15.69
N LYS A 82 -18.38 11.39 -16.48
CA LYS A 82 -19.11 12.22 -17.47
C LYS A 82 -19.81 11.39 -18.55
N SER A 83 -19.28 10.20 -18.87
CA SER A 83 -19.87 9.25 -19.81
C SER A 83 -20.84 8.25 -19.15
N ASP A 84 -20.88 8.18 -17.82
CA ASP A 84 -21.83 7.35 -17.09
C ASP A 84 -23.20 8.04 -17.02
N THR A 85 -24.05 7.74 -17.99
CA THR A 85 -25.43 8.25 -18.04
C THR A 85 -26.24 7.86 -16.82
N ASN A 86 -26.01 6.68 -16.24
CA ASN A 86 -26.77 6.19 -15.10
C ASN A 86 -26.41 7.00 -13.84
N PHE A 87 -25.11 7.15 -13.56
CA PHE A 87 -24.62 8.00 -12.48
C PHE A 87 -25.13 9.44 -12.61
N ARG A 88 -24.99 10.05 -13.79
CA ARG A 88 -25.40 11.44 -14.04
C ARG A 88 -26.88 11.69 -13.86
N THR A 89 -27.72 10.73 -14.27
CA THR A 89 -29.18 10.90 -14.27
C THR A 89 -29.78 10.57 -12.91
N TYR A 90 -29.32 9.50 -12.27
CA TYR A 90 -30.01 8.93 -11.11
C TYR A 90 -29.29 9.14 -9.78
N ARG A 91 -27.95 9.25 -9.78
CA ARG A 91 -27.16 9.31 -8.54
C ARG A 91 -26.66 10.72 -8.23
N LEU A 92 -26.14 11.40 -9.24
CA LEU A 92 -25.39 12.64 -9.08
C LEU A 92 -26.16 13.72 -8.33
N LYS A 93 -27.44 13.93 -8.66
CA LYS A 93 -28.25 14.97 -8.01
C LYS A 93 -28.41 14.70 -6.51
N ALA A 94 -28.89 13.51 -6.14
CA ALA A 94 -29.11 13.13 -4.75
C ALA A 94 -27.81 13.21 -3.93
N THR A 95 -26.73 12.62 -4.45
CA THR A 95 -25.41 12.68 -3.79
C THR A 95 -24.91 14.11 -3.65
N LYS A 96 -25.05 14.94 -4.69
CA LYS A 96 -24.61 16.34 -4.67
C LYS A 96 -25.36 17.16 -3.63
N ASP A 97 -26.68 17.03 -3.57
CA ASP A 97 -27.51 17.81 -2.65
C ASP A 97 -27.13 17.48 -1.19
N VAL A 98 -27.13 16.19 -0.81
CA VAL A 98 -26.76 15.74 0.54
C VAL A 98 -25.32 16.14 0.91
N HIS A 99 -24.37 15.96 -0.02
CA HIS A 99 -22.97 16.24 0.25
C HIS A 99 -22.70 17.74 0.46
N LEU A 100 -23.28 18.59 -0.40
CA LEU A 100 -23.10 20.05 -0.27
C LEU A 100 -23.82 20.60 0.96
N ASP A 101 -24.97 20.03 1.33
CA ASP A 101 -25.68 20.40 2.56
C ASP A 101 -24.82 20.09 3.80
N GLN A 102 -24.15 18.94 3.84
CA GLN A 102 -23.18 18.65 4.90
C GLN A 102 -22.00 19.61 4.85
N LEU A 103 -21.41 19.85 3.68
CA LEU A 103 -20.24 20.72 3.57
C LEU A 103 -20.51 22.16 4.04
N ALA A 104 -21.76 22.64 3.91
CA ALA A 104 -22.17 23.97 4.37
C ALA A 104 -22.21 24.11 5.90
N VAL A 105 -22.33 23.01 6.64
CA VAL A 105 -22.36 23.01 8.11
C VAL A 105 -20.92 22.90 8.65
N SER A 106 -20.53 23.84 9.52
CA SER A 106 -19.14 23.96 10.02
C SER A 106 -18.63 22.70 10.71
N ASP A 107 -19.48 22.06 11.51
CA ASP A 107 -19.13 20.88 12.30
C ASP A 107 -19.70 19.59 11.69
N SER A 108 -19.97 19.58 10.38
CA SER A 108 -20.44 18.37 9.72
C SER A 108 -19.38 17.28 9.68
N VAL A 109 -19.84 16.04 9.54
CA VAL A 109 -18.95 14.90 9.40
C VAL A 109 -18.08 15.00 8.14
N VAL A 110 -18.62 15.51 7.03
CA VAL A 110 -17.87 15.67 5.78
C VAL A 110 -16.72 16.65 5.95
N LYS A 111 -16.98 17.81 6.58
CA LYS A 111 -15.97 18.85 6.76
C LYS A 111 -14.91 18.44 7.76
N GLN A 112 -15.31 17.91 8.91
CA GLN A 112 -14.36 17.44 9.93
C GLN A 112 -13.48 16.29 9.43
N LEU A 113 -14.04 15.30 8.71
CA LEU A 113 -13.25 14.23 8.10
C LEU A 113 -12.30 14.78 7.03
N GLY A 114 -12.78 15.67 6.16
CA GLY A 114 -12.03 16.23 5.04
C GLY A 114 -10.84 17.08 5.47
N GLU A 115 -11.03 17.96 6.44
CA GLU A 115 -9.98 18.84 6.99
C GLU A 115 -8.90 18.07 7.75
N ALA A 116 -9.25 16.90 8.31
CA ALA A 116 -8.33 16.04 9.05
C ALA A 116 -7.47 15.13 8.15
N ILE A 117 -7.67 15.13 6.83
CA ILE A 117 -6.85 14.34 5.90
C ILE A 117 -5.46 14.97 5.77
N ASP A 118 -4.45 14.24 6.26
CA ASP A 118 -3.04 14.57 6.12
C ASP A 118 -2.23 13.31 5.79
N LEU A 119 -2.01 13.08 4.50
CA LEU A 119 -1.29 11.90 4.02
C LEU A 119 0.19 11.89 4.43
N SER A 120 0.75 13.06 4.78
CA SER A 120 2.16 13.19 5.11
C SER A 120 2.45 12.80 6.55
N ARG A 121 1.55 13.18 7.47
CA ARG A 121 1.68 12.90 8.91
C ARG A 121 0.95 11.63 9.32
N PHE A 122 -0.23 11.38 8.76
CA PHE A 122 -1.14 10.32 9.19
C PHE A 122 -1.69 9.53 7.98
N PRO A 123 -0.85 8.80 7.23
CA PRO A 123 -1.26 8.15 6.00
C PRO A 123 -2.34 7.07 6.20
N ASN A 124 -2.24 6.26 7.26
CA ASN A 124 -3.20 5.19 7.53
C ASN A 124 -4.54 5.75 8.02
N GLU A 125 -4.50 6.69 8.95
CA GLU A 125 -5.64 7.45 9.44
C GLU A 125 -6.34 8.14 8.28
N SER A 126 -5.59 8.84 7.44
CA SER A 126 -6.15 9.52 6.26
C SER A 126 -6.81 8.56 5.30
N ALA A 127 -6.26 7.36 5.09
CA ALA A 127 -6.93 6.33 4.28
C ALA A 127 -8.26 5.88 4.91
N ILE A 128 -8.33 5.75 6.25
CA ILE A 128 -9.57 5.47 6.98
C ILE A 128 -10.57 6.63 6.82
N LEU A 129 -10.14 7.89 6.92
CA LEU A 129 -11.01 9.06 6.75
C LEU A 129 -11.59 9.13 5.34
N LYS A 130 -10.77 8.91 4.30
CA LYS A 130 -11.22 8.84 2.91
C LYS A 130 -12.25 7.72 2.69
N LEU A 131 -12.04 6.55 3.30
CA LEU A 131 -13.00 5.44 3.20
C LEU A 131 -14.33 5.76 3.90
N HIS A 132 -14.31 6.44 5.06
CA HIS A 132 -15.53 6.93 5.70
C HIS A 132 -16.27 7.95 4.83
N LEU A 133 -15.57 8.91 4.23
CA LEU A 133 -16.17 9.85 3.27
C LEU A 133 -16.78 9.12 2.06
N ALA A 134 -16.10 8.11 1.51
CA ALA A 134 -16.64 7.32 0.40
C ALA A 134 -17.90 6.53 0.80
N ILE A 135 -17.96 6.01 2.04
CA ILE A 135 -19.16 5.37 2.58
C ILE A 135 -20.30 6.39 2.71
N PHE A 136 -20.01 7.58 3.26
CA PHE A 136 -21.00 8.65 3.40
C PHE A 136 -21.59 9.03 2.03
N ASP A 137 -20.73 9.28 1.05
CA ASP A 137 -21.13 9.68 -0.30
C ASP A 137 -21.87 8.58 -1.07
N GLU A 138 -21.50 7.30 -0.85
CA GLU A 138 -22.23 6.16 -1.40
C GLU A 138 -23.63 6.08 -0.79
N GLN A 139 -23.77 6.29 0.53
CA GLN A 139 -25.05 6.24 1.25
C GLN A 139 -25.99 7.42 0.97
N ALA A 140 -25.49 8.52 0.40
CA ALA A 140 -26.31 9.68 0.02
C ALA A 140 -27.35 9.38 -1.08
N PHE A 141 -27.33 8.19 -1.66
CA PHE A 141 -28.28 7.71 -2.65
C PHE A 141 -29.06 6.48 -2.13
N ASP A 142 -30.37 6.44 -2.35
CA ASP A 142 -31.26 5.39 -1.79
C ASP A 142 -30.94 3.97 -2.28
N HIS A 143 -30.50 3.83 -3.54
CA HIS A 143 -30.11 2.53 -4.12
C HIS A 143 -28.59 2.33 -4.12
N HIS A 144 -27.94 2.68 -3.01
CA HIS A 144 -26.51 2.53 -2.84
C HIS A 144 -26.04 1.07 -2.86
N SER A 145 -24.79 0.88 -3.26
CA SER A 145 -24.12 -0.41 -3.35
C SER A 145 -23.73 -0.91 -1.96
N LYS A 146 -24.56 -1.80 -1.39
CA LYS A 146 -24.21 -2.53 -0.15
C LYS A 146 -22.88 -3.27 -0.28
N LEU A 147 -22.57 -3.78 -1.48
CA LEU A 147 -21.30 -4.46 -1.73
C LEU A 147 -20.10 -3.51 -1.58
N ASP A 148 -20.18 -2.31 -2.13
CA ASP A 148 -19.07 -1.34 -2.05
C ASP A 148 -18.91 -0.80 -0.63
N ILE A 149 -20.01 -0.50 0.06
CA ILE A 149 -19.98 -0.13 1.48
C ILE A 149 -19.31 -1.23 2.32
N GLY A 150 -19.68 -2.50 2.11
CA GLY A 150 -19.06 -3.63 2.79
C GLY A 150 -17.56 -3.75 2.48
N ARG A 151 -17.16 -3.52 1.22
CA ARG A 151 -15.75 -3.49 0.77
C ARG A 151 -14.97 -2.35 1.43
N TYR A 152 -15.58 -1.19 1.66
CA TYR A 152 -14.93 -0.04 2.29
C TYR A 152 -14.73 -0.29 3.79
N TYR A 153 -15.75 -0.76 4.50
CA TYR A 153 -15.60 -1.14 5.92
C TYR A 153 -14.57 -2.25 6.13
N LEU A 154 -14.54 -3.27 5.26
CA LEU A 154 -13.51 -4.31 5.33
C LEU A 154 -12.09 -3.73 5.23
N ARG A 155 -11.87 -2.77 4.33
CA ARG A 155 -10.58 -2.08 4.17
C ARG A 155 -10.25 -1.21 5.37
N ILE A 156 -11.23 -0.56 5.99
CA ILE A 156 -11.04 0.17 7.25
C ILE A 156 -10.57 -0.81 8.34
N GLY A 157 -11.19 -1.98 8.45
CA GLY A 157 -10.76 -3.03 9.38
C GLY A 157 -9.31 -3.47 9.15
N TRP A 158 -8.91 -3.67 7.89
CA TRP A 158 -7.52 -3.99 7.54
C TRP A 158 -6.53 -2.87 7.89
N LEU A 159 -6.94 -1.61 7.74
CA LEU A 159 -6.10 -0.47 8.10
C LEU A 159 -5.91 -0.39 9.62
N PHE A 160 -6.96 -0.56 10.41
CA PHE A 160 -6.84 -0.63 11.88
C PHE A 160 -5.91 -1.76 12.33
N ARG A 161 -6.05 -2.95 11.76
CA ARG A 161 -5.16 -4.09 12.03
C ARG A 161 -3.68 -3.77 11.76
N GLY A 162 -3.42 -3.03 10.68
CA GLY A 162 -2.08 -2.57 10.33
C GLY A 162 -1.52 -1.52 11.29
N MET A 163 -2.39 -0.67 11.87
CA MET A 163 -2.00 0.36 12.82
C MET A 163 -1.64 -0.20 14.20
N GLU A 164 -2.31 -1.28 14.64
CA GLU A 164 -1.98 -1.97 15.89
C GLU A 164 -0.61 -2.69 15.86
N SER A 165 -0.04 -2.89 14.67
CA SER A 165 1.23 -3.62 14.47
C SER A 165 2.50 -2.77 14.63
N PHE A 166 2.39 -1.57 15.24
CA PHE A 166 3.49 -0.71 15.70
C PHE A 166 4.63 -0.44 14.68
N ALA A 167 4.44 0.60 13.86
CA ALA A 167 5.52 1.50 13.45
C ALA A 167 4.90 2.86 13.11
N ASP A 168 5.46 3.95 13.64
CA ASP A 168 5.13 5.30 13.19
C ASP A 168 5.38 5.37 11.67
N PRO A 169 4.37 5.72 10.84
CA PRO A 169 4.54 5.81 9.39
C PRO A 169 5.67 6.73 8.95
N LEU A 170 5.94 7.81 9.70
CA LEU A 170 7.04 8.73 9.46
C LEU A 170 8.39 8.06 9.74
N GLN A 171 8.46 7.26 10.80
CA GLN A 171 9.64 6.46 11.12
C GLN A 171 9.88 5.35 10.09
N ALA A 172 8.82 4.68 9.62
CA ALA A 172 8.92 3.72 8.53
C ALA A 172 9.37 4.37 7.22
N ALA A 173 8.91 5.59 6.92
CA ALA A 173 9.33 6.36 5.75
C ALA A 173 10.82 6.72 5.85
N MET A 174 11.26 7.17 7.03
CA MET A 174 12.65 7.47 7.32
C MET A 174 13.56 6.25 7.21
N GLN A 175 13.12 5.09 7.72
CA GLN A 175 13.83 3.82 7.53
C GLN A 175 13.90 3.41 6.04
N GLY A 176 12.83 3.63 5.28
CA GLY A 176 12.80 3.41 3.83
C GLY A 176 13.80 4.30 3.08
N MET A 177 13.85 5.60 3.43
CA MET A 177 14.83 6.55 2.88
C MET A 177 16.27 6.15 3.25
N LEU A 178 16.52 5.74 4.49
CA LEU A 178 17.83 5.26 4.92
C LEU A 178 18.27 3.99 4.20
N THR A 179 17.34 3.08 3.95
CA THR A 179 17.59 1.86 3.18
C THR A 179 17.95 2.18 1.73
N ASP A 180 17.22 3.12 1.09
CA ASP A 180 17.53 3.60 -0.27
C ASP A 180 18.91 4.30 -0.32
N LEU A 181 19.20 5.16 0.66
CA LEU A 181 20.47 5.87 0.76
C LEU A 181 21.64 4.90 0.90
N LYS A 182 21.50 3.86 1.75
CA LYS A 182 22.51 2.81 1.90
C LYS A 182 22.70 2.01 0.62
N ALA A 183 21.62 1.66 -0.09
CA ALA A 183 21.71 0.95 -1.35
C ALA A 183 22.47 1.78 -2.42
N ARG A 184 22.21 3.09 -2.47
CA ARG A 184 22.94 4.02 -3.37
C ARG A 184 24.41 4.15 -2.99
N TYR A 185 24.72 4.23 -1.70
CA TYR A 185 26.10 4.20 -1.20
C TYR A 185 26.83 2.92 -1.65
N GLN A 186 26.21 1.75 -1.47
CA GLN A 186 26.80 0.47 -1.88
C GLN A 186 27.07 0.41 -3.38
N ALA A 187 26.18 0.98 -4.20
CA ALA A 187 26.38 1.07 -5.65
C ALA A 187 27.55 1.99 -6.02
N LEU A 188 27.71 3.13 -5.34
CA LEU A 188 28.86 4.03 -5.55
C LEU A 188 30.18 3.36 -5.15
N TRP A 189 30.19 2.69 -4.00
CA TRP A 189 31.36 1.97 -3.51
C TRP A 189 31.78 0.85 -4.48
N GLY A 190 30.83 0.03 -4.94
CA GLY A 190 31.12 -1.04 -5.92
C GLY A 190 31.64 -0.50 -7.26
N ALA A 191 31.13 0.64 -7.74
CA ALA A 191 31.65 1.27 -8.95
C ALA A 191 33.08 1.80 -8.77
N MET A 192 33.42 2.30 -7.59
CA MET A 192 34.77 2.77 -7.26
C MET A 192 35.76 1.61 -7.19
N GLU A 193 35.41 0.49 -6.53
CA GLU A 193 36.25 -0.72 -6.54
C GLU A 193 36.49 -1.24 -7.96
N GLN A 194 35.45 -1.34 -8.78
CA GLN A 194 35.58 -1.78 -10.17
C GLN A 194 36.52 -0.86 -10.98
N THR A 195 36.48 0.45 -10.73
CA THR A 195 37.37 1.42 -11.38
C THR A 195 38.81 1.21 -10.92
N ARG A 196 39.03 0.96 -9.63
CA ARG A 196 40.35 0.68 -9.05
C ARG A 196 40.98 -0.58 -9.66
N ASP A 197 40.20 -1.65 -9.76
CA ASP A 197 40.65 -2.90 -10.38
C ASP A 197 41.02 -2.67 -11.86
N SER A 198 40.22 -1.90 -12.59
CA SER A 198 40.48 -1.57 -13.99
C SER A 198 41.76 -0.77 -14.18
N VAL A 199 42.04 0.18 -13.28
CA VAL A 199 43.30 0.96 -13.27
C VAL A 199 44.49 0.06 -12.93
N GLY A 200 44.33 -0.86 -11.97
CA GLY A 200 45.35 -1.86 -11.63
C GLY A 200 45.71 -2.75 -12.83
N MET A 201 44.70 -3.34 -13.48
CA MET A 201 44.88 -4.13 -14.69
C MET A 201 45.54 -3.35 -15.83
N PHE A 202 45.16 -2.08 -16.03
CA PHE A 202 45.77 -1.23 -17.04
C PHE A 202 47.25 -0.95 -16.72
N SER A 203 47.59 -0.72 -15.45
CA SER A 203 48.97 -0.52 -15.02
C SER A 203 49.81 -1.78 -15.25
N GLU A 204 49.30 -2.96 -14.89
CA GLU A 204 49.98 -4.24 -15.14
C GLU A 204 50.19 -4.50 -16.63
N TYR A 205 49.18 -4.21 -17.46
CA TYR A 205 49.27 -4.33 -18.91
C TYR A 205 50.32 -3.38 -19.50
N ALA A 206 50.33 -2.12 -19.05
CA ALA A 206 51.33 -1.15 -19.46
C ALA A 206 52.75 -1.64 -19.11
N ASP A 207 52.96 -2.17 -17.89
CA ASP A 207 54.24 -2.74 -17.47
C ASP A 207 54.68 -3.94 -18.33
N ALA A 208 53.76 -4.84 -18.65
CA ALA A 208 54.03 -5.99 -19.51
C ALA A 208 54.50 -5.57 -20.92
N MET A 209 53.89 -4.52 -21.50
CA MET A 209 54.32 -3.99 -22.81
C MET A 209 55.78 -3.51 -22.81
N PHE A 210 56.25 -2.90 -21.72
CA PHE A 210 57.64 -2.43 -21.63
C PHE A 210 58.65 -3.56 -21.33
N ASN A 211 58.19 -4.68 -20.79
CA ASN A 211 59.03 -5.81 -20.40
C ASN A 211 59.08 -6.94 -21.44
N THR A 212 58.45 -6.77 -22.62
CA THR A 212 58.41 -7.81 -23.66
C THR A 212 59.81 -8.10 -24.22
N GLU A 213 60.10 -9.37 -24.53
CA GLU A 213 61.41 -9.84 -25.04
C GLU A 213 61.68 -9.39 -26.49
N ASP A 214 60.64 -9.06 -27.25
CA ASP A 214 60.69 -8.67 -28.66
C ASP A 214 61.23 -7.25 -28.92
N ILE A 215 61.56 -6.49 -27.88
CA ILE A 215 62.00 -5.09 -27.98
C ILE A 215 63.52 -5.03 -27.78
N THR A 216 64.23 -4.43 -28.75
CA THR A 216 65.69 -4.24 -28.70
C THR A 216 66.11 -3.34 -27.53
N ALA A 217 67.32 -3.54 -27.01
CA ALA A 217 67.84 -2.79 -25.85
C ALA A 217 67.86 -1.26 -26.06
N ASP A 218 68.20 -0.80 -27.27
CA ASP A 218 68.18 0.63 -27.63
C ASP A 218 66.76 1.21 -27.54
N LEU A 219 65.76 0.49 -28.07
CA LEU A 219 64.37 0.91 -28.06
C LEU A 219 63.79 0.90 -26.64
N LYS A 220 64.19 -0.06 -25.80
CA LYS A 220 63.86 -0.08 -24.35
C LYS A 220 64.38 1.18 -23.64
N SER A 221 65.59 1.64 -23.96
CA SER A 221 66.15 2.87 -23.37
C SER A 221 65.35 4.12 -23.78
N GLN A 222 64.88 4.18 -25.03
CA GLN A 222 64.08 5.30 -25.54
C GLN A 222 62.65 5.30 -24.99
N LEU A 223 62.11 4.13 -24.64
CA LEU A 223 60.77 3.96 -24.09
C LEU A 223 60.70 4.16 -22.56
N LEU A 224 61.84 4.11 -21.86
CA LEU A 224 61.91 4.27 -20.41
C LEU A 224 61.21 5.55 -19.88
N PRO A 225 61.38 6.74 -20.48
CA PRO A 225 60.69 7.95 -20.04
C PRO A 225 59.17 7.87 -20.22
N PHE A 226 58.68 7.10 -21.20
CA PHE A 226 57.25 6.87 -21.38
C PHE A 226 56.72 5.92 -20.31
N LYS A 227 57.45 4.86 -19.97
CA LYS A 227 57.11 3.96 -18.86
C LYS A 227 56.96 4.73 -17.55
N GLU A 228 57.91 5.59 -17.22
CA GLU A 228 57.86 6.43 -16.02
C GLU A 228 56.65 7.37 -16.02
N ARG A 229 56.33 7.98 -17.18
CA ARG A 229 55.14 8.82 -17.32
C ARG A 229 53.83 8.04 -17.17
N PHE A 230 53.74 6.83 -17.72
CA PHE A 230 52.60 5.94 -17.55
C PHE A 230 52.41 5.56 -16.09
N HIS A 231 53.47 5.12 -15.41
CA HIS A 231 53.43 4.82 -13.97
C HIS A 231 53.00 6.02 -13.15
N THR A 232 53.55 7.20 -13.43
CA THR A 232 53.19 8.44 -12.72
C THR A 232 51.71 8.78 -12.92
N ALA A 233 51.19 8.62 -14.13
CA ALA A 233 49.77 8.86 -14.43
C ALA A 233 48.85 7.83 -13.73
N CYS A 234 49.16 6.53 -13.84
CA CYS A 234 48.40 5.46 -13.18
C CYS A 234 48.41 5.62 -11.66
N LYS A 235 49.57 5.96 -11.08
CA LYS A 235 49.70 6.24 -9.65
C LYS A 235 48.85 7.44 -9.24
N GLY A 236 48.88 8.55 -10.00
CA GLY A 236 48.05 9.72 -9.72
C GLY A 236 46.54 9.41 -9.74
N VAL A 237 46.10 8.54 -10.65
CA VAL A 237 44.71 8.05 -10.67
C VAL A 237 44.42 7.17 -9.44
N SER A 238 45.33 6.25 -9.09
CA SER A 238 45.17 5.40 -7.89
C SER A 238 45.10 6.23 -6.60
N ASP A 239 45.99 7.20 -6.41
CA ASP A 239 46.00 8.08 -5.23
C ASP A 239 44.70 8.90 -5.13
N SER A 240 44.14 9.31 -6.27
CA SER A 240 42.84 9.99 -6.34
C SER A 240 41.68 9.06 -5.96
N LEU A 241 41.73 7.80 -6.39
CA LEU A 241 40.74 6.78 -6.00
C LEU A 241 40.84 6.47 -4.49
N ASP A 242 42.05 6.41 -3.93
CA ASP A 242 42.27 6.21 -2.50
C ASP A 242 41.69 7.36 -1.67
N THR A 243 41.91 8.60 -2.12
CA THR A 243 41.32 9.79 -1.50
C THR A 243 39.79 9.75 -1.57
N THR A 244 39.25 9.36 -2.73
CA THR A 244 37.80 9.22 -2.94
C THR A 244 37.21 8.12 -2.04
N ASN A 245 37.93 7.01 -1.84
CA ASN A 245 37.54 5.94 -0.95
C ASN A 245 37.45 6.40 0.51
N HIS A 246 38.41 7.21 0.97
CA HIS A 246 38.35 7.82 2.31
C HIS A 246 37.12 8.71 2.48
N GLN A 247 36.80 9.53 1.47
CA GLN A 247 35.60 10.38 1.48
C GLN A 247 34.30 9.56 1.46
N LEU A 248 34.25 8.45 0.71
CA LEU A 248 33.11 7.54 0.70
C LEU A 248 32.92 6.85 2.06
N ASN A 249 34.00 6.45 2.74
CA ASN A 249 33.91 5.89 4.08
C ASN A 249 33.35 6.91 5.07
N ALA A 250 33.82 8.16 5.04
CA ALA A 250 33.26 9.24 5.86
C ALA A 250 31.76 9.46 5.58
N LEU A 251 31.33 9.36 4.32
CA LEU A 251 29.90 9.43 3.97
C LEU A 251 29.11 8.27 4.59
N ASN A 252 29.66 7.05 4.59
CA ASN A 252 29.03 5.90 5.24
C ASN A 252 28.92 6.06 6.76
N ASP A 253 29.90 6.68 7.39
CA ASP A 253 29.87 6.97 8.82
C ASP A 253 28.71 7.91 9.15
N VAL A 254 28.52 8.98 8.37
CA VAL A 254 27.38 9.90 8.50
C VAL A 254 26.04 9.18 8.30
N VAL A 255 25.93 8.30 7.30
CA VAL A 255 24.71 7.49 7.07
C VAL A 255 24.43 6.56 8.26
N THR A 256 25.48 6.02 8.87
CA THR A 256 25.38 5.09 10.00
C THR A 256 25.02 5.83 11.29
N GLU A 257 25.59 7.01 11.52
CA GLU A 257 25.27 7.90 12.64
C GLU A 257 23.83 8.40 12.56
N PHE A 258 23.38 8.86 11.39
CA PHE A 258 21.99 9.28 11.21
C PHE A 258 21.00 8.14 11.51
N ARG A 259 21.36 6.90 11.16
CA ARG A 259 20.57 5.71 11.48
C ARG A 259 20.51 5.42 12.97
N SER A 260 21.63 5.56 13.71
CA SER A 260 21.65 5.25 15.15
C SER A 260 20.77 6.24 15.92
N ILE A 261 20.82 7.53 15.60
CA ILE A 261 19.99 8.57 16.22
C ILE A 261 18.49 8.29 15.96
N SER A 262 18.16 7.96 14.72
CA SER A 262 16.79 7.66 14.27
C SER A 262 16.12 6.45 14.94
N VAL A 263 16.92 5.54 15.50
CA VAL A 263 16.46 4.30 16.17
C VAL A 263 16.46 4.45 17.70
N SER A 264 17.30 5.33 18.25
CA SER A 264 17.53 5.46 19.70
C SER A 264 16.48 6.30 20.43
N SER A 265 15.72 7.15 19.73
CA SER A 265 14.69 8.02 20.33
C SER A 265 13.44 7.29 20.86
N ASN A 266 13.47 5.95 20.91
CA ASN A 266 12.31 5.09 21.15
C ASN A 266 12.32 4.34 22.49
N ALA A 267 13.23 4.60 23.42
CA ALA A 267 13.31 3.82 24.66
C ALA A 267 12.44 4.35 25.82
N GLU A 268 12.03 5.63 25.82
CA GLU A 268 11.34 6.22 26.97
C GLU A 268 10.16 7.10 26.56
N GLY A 269 8.93 6.60 26.78
CA GLY A 269 7.71 7.42 26.83
C GLY A 269 6.80 7.37 25.59
N SER A 270 6.24 6.21 25.26
CA SER A 270 5.18 6.12 24.24
C SER A 270 3.84 6.65 24.77
N SER A 271 3.69 7.97 24.88
CA SER A 271 2.34 8.57 24.86
C SER A 271 1.71 8.27 23.50
N ALA A 272 0.46 7.81 23.48
CA ALA A 272 -0.27 7.55 22.24
C ALA A 272 -0.16 8.74 21.27
N PRO A 273 0.00 8.50 19.96
CA PRO A 273 0.16 9.59 19.00
C PRO A 273 -1.07 10.51 19.02
N VAL A 274 -0.82 11.78 19.29
CA VAL A 274 -1.83 12.85 19.24
C VAL A 274 -2.27 13.03 17.79
N PHE A 275 -3.58 13.14 17.55
CA PHE A 275 -4.15 13.34 16.22
C PHE A 275 -4.77 14.74 16.12
N GLY A 276 -4.04 15.67 15.51
CA GLY A 276 -4.45 17.08 15.45
C GLY A 276 -4.63 17.67 16.85
N ASN A 277 -5.85 18.10 17.16
CA ASN A 277 -6.23 18.64 18.47
C ASN A 277 -6.79 17.58 19.45
N TYR A 278 -6.79 16.31 19.05
CA TYR A 278 -7.34 15.20 19.84
C TYR A 278 -6.22 14.35 20.44
N GLY A 279 -6.45 13.81 21.64
CA GLY A 279 -5.46 12.97 22.33
C GLY A 279 -5.13 11.67 21.61
N SER A 280 -5.99 11.23 20.67
CA SER A 280 -5.71 10.13 19.75
C SER A 280 -6.66 10.15 18.54
N PHE A 281 -6.31 9.39 17.49
CA PHE A 281 -7.19 9.17 16.35
C PHE A 281 -8.52 8.50 16.76
N GLY A 282 -8.47 7.55 17.69
CA GLY A 282 -9.68 6.90 18.23
C GLY A 282 -10.61 7.87 18.95
N GLN A 283 -10.07 8.88 19.65
CA GLN A 283 -10.86 9.93 20.28
C GLN A 283 -11.54 10.82 19.22
N PHE A 284 -10.82 11.18 18.15
CA PHE A 284 -11.39 11.93 17.03
C PHE A 284 -12.57 11.18 16.39
N LEU A 285 -12.40 9.90 16.06
CA LEU A 285 -13.46 9.09 15.47
C LEU A 285 -14.64 8.89 16.42
N SER A 286 -14.39 8.67 17.72
CA SER A 286 -15.44 8.56 18.73
C SER A 286 -16.31 9.81 18.79
N ASN A 287 -15.69 10.99 18.69
CA ASN A 287 -16.43 12.25 18.66
C ASN A 287 -17.30 12.36 17.39
N LEU A 288 -16.77 12.02 16.21
CA LEU A 288 -17.54 12.02 14.96
C LEU A 288 -18.69 11.02 14.95
N LYS A 289 -18.51 9.86 15.58
CA LYS A 289 -19.53 8.81 15.69
C LYS A 289 -20.81 9.31 16.37
N THR A 290 -20.71 10.29 17.27
CA THR A 290 -21.88 10.92 17.89
C THR A 290 -22.77 11.66 16.88
N SER A 291 -22.18 12.15 15.79
CA SER A 291 -22.88 12.87 14.73
C SER A 291 -23.32 11.95 13.58
N TRP A 292 -22.59 10.86 13.33
CA TRP A 292 -22.92 9.89 12.30
C TRP A 292 -22.51 8.46 12.68
N ASP A 293 -23.51 7.57 12.82
CA ASP A 293 -23.33 6.15 13.19
C ASP A 293 -22.56 5.31 12.12
N GLY A 294 -22.28 5.90 10.95
CA GLY A 294 -21.42 5.28 9.94
C GLY A 294 -19.93 5.27 10.32
N ILE A 295 -19.51 6.02 11.34
CA ILE A 295 -18.13 6.00 11.82
C ILE A 295 -17.85 4.74 12.63
N VAL A 296 -16.77 4.06 12.26
CA VAL A 296 -16.20 2.93 13.01
C VAL A 296 -14.88 3.34 13.64
N THR A 297 -14.67 2.95 14.89
CA THR A 297 -13.55 3.43 15.71
C THR A 297 -12.41 2.42 15.87
N ASN A 298 -12.64 1.17 15.47
CA ASN A 298 -11.70 0.07 15.60
C ASN A 298 -11.97 -1.02 14.55
N GLU A 299 -11.09 -2.02 14.49
CA GLU A 299 -11.24 -3.14 13.55
C GLU A 299 -12.56 -3.88 13.73
N HIS A 300 -12.94 -4.21 14.98
CA HIS A 300 -14.12 -5.02 15.25
C HIS A 300 -15.41 -4.38 14.72
N GLU A 301 -15.63 -3.10 15.02
CA GLU A 301 -16.79 -2.34 14.51
C GLU A 301 -16.80 -2.26 12.98
N ALA A 302 -15.62 -2.11 12.37
CA ALA A 302 -15.48 -2.10 10.92
C ALA A 302 -15.87 -3.46 10.31
N LEU A 303 -15.43 -4.57 10.90
CA LEU A 303 -15.78 -5.91 10.45
C LEU A 303 -17.27 -6.21 10.64
N GLU A 304 -17.89 -5.76 11.73
CA GLU A 304 -19.34 -5.89 11.94
C GLU A 304 -20.13 -5.18 10.83
N LYS A 305 -19.84 -3.89 10.57
CA LYS A 305 -20.48 -3.13 9.51
C LYS A 305 -20.21 -3.75 8.13
N ALA A 306 -19.01 -4.31 7.90
CA ALA A 306 -18.69 -5.04 6.68
C ALA A 306 -19.59 -6.28 6.50
N VAL A 307 -19.72 -7.13 7.53
CA VAL A 307 -20.58 -8.34 7.50
C VAL A 307 -22.03 -7.99 7.21
N ILE A 308 -22.57 -6.96 7.87
CA ILE A 308 -23.97 -6.52 7.66
C ILE A 308 -24.19 -6.18 6.18
N ASN A 309 -23.30 -5.40 5.60
CA ASN A 309 -23.41 -4.94 4.22
C ASN A 309 -23.16 -6.06 3.20
N TYR A 310 -22.18 -6.94 3.43
CA TYR A 310 -21.97 -8.12 2.59
C TYR A 310 -23.17 -9.07 2.61
N ARG A 311 -23.78 -9.28 3.78
CA ARG A 311 -25.00 -10.10 3.90
C ARG A 311 -26.17 -9.49 3.15
N ALA A 312 -26.40 -8.19 3.29
CA ALA A 312 -27.45 -7.49 2.54
C ALA A 312 -27.24 -7.65 1.02
N ALA A 313 -26.02 -7.38 0.53
CA ALA A 313 -25.67 -7.56 -0.88
C ALA A 313 -25.86 -9.01 -1.37
N TYR A 314 -25.50 -9.98 -0.53
CA TYR A 314 -25.64 -11.42 -0.83
C TYR A 314 -27.11 -11.85 -0.94
N THR A 315 -27.96 -11.38 -0.01
CA THR A 315 -29.39 -11.71 0.00
C THR A 315 -30.15 -11.02 -1.13
N GLU A 316 -29.84 -9.76 -1.43
CA GLU A 316 -30.46 -9.01 -2.52
C GLU A 316 -29.98 -9.47 -3.92
N GLY A 317 -28.85 -10.18 -3.99
CA GLY A 317 -28.23 -10.61 -5.25
C GLY A 317 -27.68 -9.46 -6.10
N ARG A 318 -27.63 -8.22 -5.57
CA ARG A 318 -27.12 -7.04 -6.26
C ARG A 318 -25.60 -6.99 -6.18
N GLY A 319 -24.95 -6.97 -7.34
CA GLY A 319 -23.49 -6.84 -7.45
C GLY A 319 -22.68 -8.13 -7.20
N ILE A 320 -23.33 -9.25 -6.88
CA ILE A 320 -22.67 -10.55 -6.68
C ILE A 320 -23.20 -11.56 -7.69
N ALA A 321 -22.40 -11.86 -8.72
CA ALA A 321 -22.77 -12.85 -9.74
C ALA A 321 -22.74 -14.30 -9.18
N GLN A 322 -23.60 -15.16 -9.72
CA GLN A 322 -23.59 -16.59 -9.38
C GLN A 322 -22.26 -17.26 -9.74
N GLY A 323 -21.91 -18.31 -8.98
CA GLY A 323 -20.66 -19.05 -9.16
C GLY A 323 -19.54 -18.51 -8.28
N ASN A 324 -18.38 -18.23 -8.87
CA ASN A 324 -17.17 -17.87 -8.10
C ASN A 324 -17.35 -16.65 -7.17
N GLN A 325 -18.02 -15.59 -7.62
CA GLN A 325 -18.24 -14.40 -6.78
C GLN A 325 -19.16 -14.71 -5.59
N GLN A 326 -20.25 -15.44 -5.82
CA GLN A 326 -21.14 -15.90 -4.76
C GLN A 326 -20.44 -16.80 -3.74
N ILE A 327 -19.60 -17.74 -4.20
CA ILE A 327 -18.84 -18.63 -3.31
C ILE A 327 -17.85 -17.81 -2.46
N GLN A 328 -17.14 -16.86 -3.08
CA GLN A 328 -16.19 -16.00 -2.38
C GLN A 328 -16.89 -15.07 -1.36
N ALA A 329 -18.04 -14.49 -1.73
CA ALA A 329 -18.82 -13.64 -0.84
C ALA A 329 -19.37 -14.43 0.36
N SER A 330 -19.91 -15.64 0.12
CA SER A 330 -20.39 -16.52 1.20
C SER A 330 -19.27 -16.89 2.17
N TYR A 331 -18.08 -17.22 1.66
CA TYR A 331 -16.91 -17.49 2.49
C TYR A 331 -16.51 -16.26 3.31
N LEU A 332 -16.45 -15.09 2.68
CA LEU A 332 -16.04 -13.86 3.35
C LEU A 332 -17.02 -13.51 4.48
N ILE A 333 -18.33 -13.64 4.25
CA ILE A 333 -19.33 -13.47 5.30
C ILE A 333 -19.07 -14.43 6.46
N ALA A 334 -18.79 -15.72 6.18
CA ALA A 334 -18.50 -16.71 7.20
C ALA A 334 -17.27 -16.34 8.05
N GLU A 335 -16.17 -15.98 7.38
CA GLU A 335 -14.90 -15.68 8.03
C GLU A 335 -14.97 -14.39 8.83
N LEU A 336 -15.62 -13.35 8.31
CA LEU A 336 -15.82 -12.11 9.06
C LEU A 336 -16.75 -12.32 10.26
N SER A 337 -17.82 -13.11 10.11
CA SER A 337 -18.71 -13.49 11.24
C SER A 337 -17.92 -14.23 12.33
N ARG A 338 -17.00 -15.12 11.95
CA ARG A 338 -16.13 -15.83 12.90
C ARG A 338 -15.22 -14.85 13.66
N ARG A 339 -14.65 -13.85 12.98
CA ARG A 339 -13.73 -12.86 13.57
C ARG A 339 -14.42 -11.95 14.57
N ILE A 340 -15.68 -11.60 14.34
CA ILE A 340 -16.47 -10.81 15.29
C ILE A 340 -17.09 -11.67 16.41
N GLY A 341 -16.81 -12.98 16.45
CA GLY A 341 -17.33 -13.89 17.49
C GLY A 341 -18.72 -14.46 17.23
N ASP A 342 -19.35 -14.15 16.09
CA ASP A 342 -20.63 -14.74 15.68
C ASP A 342 -20.42 -16.13 15.06
N HIS A 343 -20.09 -17.08 15.93
CA HIS A 343 -19.70 -18.43 15.51
C HIS A 343 -20.84 -19.24 14.89
N GLU A 344 -22.10 -19.00 15.28
CA GLU A 344 -23.25 -19.70 14.70
C GLU A 344 -23.50 -19.25 13.27
N LYS A 345 -23.54 -17.94 12.99
CA LYS A 345 -23.66 -17.47 11.60
C LYS A 345 -22.45 -17.87 10.77
N ALA A 346 -21.25 -17.83 11.33
CA ALA A 346 -20.05 -18.30 10.65
C ALA A 346 -20.22 -19.76 10.18
N LYS A 347 -20.70 -20.65 11.06
CA LYS A 347 -20.95 -22.06 10.74
C LYS A 347 -21.95 -22.24 9.60
N GLU A 348 -23.06 -21.49 9.62
CA GLU A 348 -24.07 -21.53 8.55
C GLU A 348 -23.46 -21.16 7.18
N PHE A 349 -22.73 -20.04 7.11
CA PHE A 349 -22.13 -19.57 5.87
C PHE A 349 -20.94 -20.43 5.42
N PHE A 350 -20.15 -21.02 6.32
CA PHE A 350 -19.13 -22.01 5.95
C PHE A 350 -19.77 -23.24 5.29
N ASN A 351 -20.84 -23.78 5.86
CA ASN A 351 -21.56 -24.91 5.27
C ASN A 351 -22.16 -24.56 3.91
N SER A 352 -22.77 -23.38 3.79
CA SER A 352 -23.31 -22.85 2.52
C SER A 352 -22.20 -22.74 1.46
N THR A 353 -21.06 -22.16 1.83
CA THR A 353 -19.88 -22.04 0.95
C THR A 353 -19.40 -23.41 0.48
N ILE A 354 -19.30 -24.38 1.39
CA ILE A 354 -18.84 -25.74 1.06
C ILE A 354 -19.78 -26.40 0.05
N LYS A 355 -21.08 -26.35 0.31
CA LYS A 355 -22.11 -26.91 -0.56
C LYS A 355 -22.08 -26.27 -1.96
N ASN A 356 -22.14 -24.94 -2.02
CA ASN A 356 -22.17 -24.21 -3.28
C ASN A 356 -20.87 -24.37 -4.07
N GLY A 357 -19.73 -24.42 -3.37
CA GLY A 357 -18.42 -24.68 -3.97
C GLY A 357 -18.33 -26.05 -4.61
N GLN A 358 -18.76 -27.11 -3.90
CA GLN A 358 -18.77 -28.48 -4.43
C GLN A 358 -19.67 -28.60 -5.66
N GLU A 359 -20.88 -28.02 -5.60
CA GLU A 359 -21.82 -28.04 -6.72
C GLU A 359 -21.25 -27.31 -7.94
N TYR A 360 -20.66 -26.14 -7.75
CA TYR A 360 -20.04 -25.38 -8.83
C TYR A 360 -18.87 -26.13 -9.48
N ILE A 361 -18.02 -26.77 -8.67
CA ILE A 361 -16.90 -27.60 -9.15
C ILE A 361 -17.42 -28.80 -9.93
N TYR A 362 -18.48 -29.46 -9.45
CA TYR A 362 -19.07 -30.60 -10.13
C TYR A 362 -19.64 -30.22 -11.50
N ARG A 363 -20.42 -29.13 -11.57
CA ARG A 363 -21.01 -28.61 -12.81
C ARG A 363 -19.95 -28.19 -13.84
N ASN A 364 -18.78 -27.72 -13.38
CA ASN A 364 -17.68 -27.24 -14.21
C ASN A 364 -16.45 -28.17 -14.20
N ARG A 365 -16.63 -29.48 -13.96
CA ARG A 365 -15.52 -30.43 -13.73
C ARG A 365 -14.49 -30.51 -14.85
N ASN A 366 -14.89 -30.18 -16.09
CA ASN A 366 -14.02 -30.22 -17.26
C ASN A 366 -13.22 -28.92 -17.47
N ASP A 367 -13.51 -27.86 -16.71
CA ASP A 367 -12.84 -26.56 -16.80
C ASP A 367 -12.07 -26.25 -15.53
N LYS A 368 -10.79 -26.62 -15.53
CA LYS A 368 -9.88 -26.37 -14.40
C LYS A 368 -9.69 -24.87 -14.14
N SER A 369 -9.72 -24.04 -15.18
CA SER A 369 -9.52 -22.59 -15.02
C SER A 369 -10.68 -21.94 -14.27
N ARG A 370 -11.92 -22.33 -14.60
CA ARG A 370 -13.12 -21.83 -13.93
C ARG A 370 -13.26 -22.30 -12.49
N THR A 371 -12.77 -23.50 -12.17
CA THR A 371 -12.91 -24.12 -10.84
C THR A 371 -11.75 -23.85 -9.89
N ALA A 372 -10.62 -23.32 -10.36
CA ALA A 372 -9.43 -23.10 -9.55
C ALA A 372 -9.71 -22.21 -8.31
N LEU A 373 -10.42 -21.10 -8.49
CA LEU A 373 -10.78 -20.20 -7.39
C LEU A 373 -11.73 -20.89 -6.40
N ALA A 374 -12.81 -21.51 -6.89
CA ALA A 374 -13.76 -22.23 -6.05
C ALA A 374 -13.10 -23.32 -5.21
N ARG A 375 -12.12 -24.06 -5.76
CA ARG A 375 -11.35 -25.08 -5.03
C ARG A 375 -10.55 -24.47 -3.88
N LYS A 376 -9.85 -23.35 -4.13
CA LYS A 376 -9.08 -22.65 -3.09
C LYS A 376 -9.98 -22.10 -1.98
N ILE A 377 -11.12 -21.50 -2.34
CA ILE A 377 -12.08 -20.99 -1.36
C ILE A 377 -12.68 -22.15 -0.54
N LEU A 378 -12.97 -23.29 -1.18
CA LEU A 378 -13.51 -24.47 -0.51
C LEU A 378 -12.54 -25.03 0.54
N GLU A 379 -11.25 -25.13 0.20
CA GLU A 379 -10.21 -25.57 1.13
C GLU A 379 -10.13 -24.64 2.35
N LEU A 380 -10.10 -23.33 2.13
CA LEU A 380 -10.12 -22.33 3.19
C LEU A 380 -11.39 -22.43 4.06
N ALA A 381 -12.56 -22.62 3.44
CA ALA A 381 -13.83 -22.77 4.15
C ALA A 381 -13.84 -23.99 5.08
N ILE A 382 -13.27 -25.12 4.62
CA ILE A 382 -13.16 -26.33 5.44
C ILE A 382 -12.20 -26.11 6.61
N GLU A 383 -11.05 -25.48 6.37
CA GLU A 383 -10.05 -25.22 7.43
C GLU A 383 -10.61 -24.27 8.51
N GLN A 384 -11.11 -23.10 8.10
CA GLN A 384 -11.65 -22.12 9.04
C GLN A 384 -12.94 -22.59 9.69
N GLY A 385 -13.79 -23.33 8.97
CA GLY A 385 -14.98 -23.96 9.52
C GLY A 385 -14.67 -24.93 10.66
N LYS A 386 -13.59 -25.74 10.53
CA LYS A 386 -13.12 -26.61 11.62
C LYS A 386 -12.65 -25.81 12.84
N LYS A 387 -11.93 -24.69 12.65
CA LYS A 387 -11.51 -23.81 13.75
C LYS A 387 -12.72 -23.18 14.45
N ASN A 388 -13.70 -22.71 13.69
CA ASN A 388 -14.95 -22.19 14.23
C ASN A 388 -15.71 -23.23 15.07
N MET A 389 -15.83 -24.47 14.59
CA MET A 389 -16.46 -25.55 15.35
C MET A 389 -15.73 -25.90 16.65
N LYS A 390 -14.40 -25.71 16.72
CA LYS A 390 -13.66 -25.85 17.97
C LYS A 390 -14.00 -24.71 18.94
N ALA A 391 -14.07 -23.47 18.45
CA ALA A 391 -14.44 -22.31 19.25
C ALA A 391 -15.84 -22.44 19.87
N ILE A 392 -16.83 -22.92 19.09
CA ILE A 392 -18.20 -23.19 19.59
C ILE A 392 -18.20 -24.24 20.71
N LYS A 393 -17.35 -25.26 20.63
CA LYS A 393 -17.28 -26.33 21.65
C LYS A 393 -16.54 -25.91 22.92
N SER A 394 -15.74 -24.86 22.85
CA SER A 394 -14.96 -24.34 23.98
C SER A 394 -15.64 -23.17 24.70
N ALA A 395 -16.67 -22.58 24.09
CA ALA A 395 -17.58 -21.61 24.70
C ALA A 395 -18.73 -22.36 25.37
#